data_AF-A0A818FPE8-F1
#
_entry.id   AF-A0A818FPE8-F1
#
_cell.length_a   1.000
_cell.length_b   1.000
_cell.length_c   1.000
_cell.angle_alpha   90.00
_cell.angle_beta   90.00
_cell.angle_gamma   90.00
#
_symmetry.space_group_name_H-M   'P 1'
#
loop_
_entity.id
_entity.type
_entity.pdbx_description
1 polymer ?
#
loop_
_entity_poly.entity_id
_entity_poly.type
_entity_poly.pdbx_seq_one_letter_code
_entity_poly.pdbx_strand_id
1 'polypeptide(L)'
;MIDPDTEESKTILIGTPNDDEKCEEVGQSSTQICQSYIFPIGNRLLRLIDAPGVGDVRGLKQDAKNCDHILAYINQYEHLNGICLLFRPNNVRLTINFRFCFKEILTHLHINAKDNLMFIFTNGRSTFYRPGSTTPLIRTLIKDLNDAWKVEIPFNKENTFMFDNEAFRFLATYKNGIKFSTEEVNNFSKSWEISVTEFTRLIERILKCELHAVRDSISINAAQQLIRKLIRPIGEIARLIQENIQLAQKHKKKMY
;
A
#
# COMPACT_ATOMS: atom_id res chain seq x y z
N MET A 1 -12.91 4.61 22.71
CA MET A 1 -12.92 6.07 22.98
C MET A 1 -12.72 6.25 24.46
N ILE A 2 -12.03 7.31 24.90
CA ILE A 2 -11.85 7.61 26.32
C ILE A 2 -13.00 8.53 26.72
N ASP A 3 -13.73 8.15 27.77
CA ASP A 3 -14.74 9.01 28.37
C ASP A 3 -14.05 10.20 29.06
N PRO A 4 -14.42 11.46 28.74
CA PRO A 4 -13.70 12.63 29.24
C PRO A 4 -13.92 12.88 30.74
N ASP A 5 -14.99 12.34 31.33
CA ASP A 5 -15.34 12.56 32.74
C ASP A 5 -14.77 11.46 33.65
N THR A 6 -14.65 10.24 33.13
CA THR A 6 -14.17 9.08 33.88
C THR A 6 -12.78 8.60 33.48
N GLU A 7 -12.25 9.10 32.36
CA GLU A 7 -11.00 8.64 31.71
C GLU A 7 -11.00 7.14 31.36
N GLU A 8 -12.14 6.45 31.47
CA GLU A 8 -12.25 5.03 31.17
C GLU A 8 -12.31 4.78 29.66
N SER A 9 -11.60 3.75 29.19
CA SER A 9 -11.60 3.36 27.79
C SER A 9 -12.76 2.42 27.49
N LYS A 10 -13.69 2.84 26.62
CA LYS A 10 -14.73 1.96 26.07
C LYS A 10 -14.33 1.43 24.70
N THR A 11 -14.28 0.10 24.58
CA THR A 11 -14.09 -0.61 23.31
C THR A 11 -15.45 -0.85 22.67
N ILE A 12 -15.57 -0.50 21.39
CA ILE A 12 -16.78 -0.72 20.59
C ILE A 12 -16.38 -1.58 19.40
N LEU A 13 -17.05 -2.71 19.27
CA LEU A 13 -16.88 -3.62 18.14
C LEU A 13 -17.96 -3.31 17.10
N ILE A 14 -17.55 -3.19 15.84
CA ILE A 14 -18.43 -2.93 14.71
C ILE A 14 -18.19 -4.04 13.69
N GLY A 15 -19.28 -4.65 13.22
CA GLY A 15 -19.20 -5.78 12.31
C GLY A 15 -19.13 -7.13 13.04
N THR A 16 -19.20 -8.19 12.25
CA THR A 16 -19.01 -9.57 12.73
C THR A 16 -17.54 -9.94 12.53
N PRO A 17 -16.85 -10.48 13.55
CA PRO A 17 -15.50 -11.00 13.38
C PRO A 17 -15.45 -12.00 12.22
N ASN A 18 -14.50 -11.81 11.32
CA ASN A 18 -14.19 -12.79 10.27
C ASN A 18 -12.81 -13.40 10.58
N ASP A 19 -12.60 -14.66 10.24
CA ASP A 19 -11.33 -15.36 10.44
C ASP A 19 -10.16 -14.69 9.68
N ASP A 20 -10.49 -13.92 8.63
CA ASP A 20 -9.54 -13.15 7.80
C ASP A 20 -9.12 -11.80 8.43
N GLU A 21 -9.78 -11.38 9.51
CA GLU A 21 -9.55 -10.12 10.22
C GLU A 21 -9.06 -10.38 11.66
N LYS A 22 -7.79 -10.10 11.94
CA LYS A 22 -7.24 -10.17 13.31
C LYS A 22 -7.35 -8.80 13.99
N CYS A 23 -8.39 -8.63 14.81
CA CYS A 23 -8.61 -7.39 15.56
C CYS A 23 -7.82 -7.28 16.88
N GLU A 24 -7.13 -8.34 17.33
CA GLU A 24 -6.71 -8.44 18.74
C GLU A 24 -5.25 -8.01 19.03
N GLU A 25 -4.39 -7.80 18.02
CA GLU A 25 -2.97 -7.48 18.25
C GLU A 25 -2.56 -6.09 17.73
N VAL A 26 -2.16 -5.21 18.66
CA VAL A 26 -1.71 -3.84 18.37
C VAL A 26 -0.45 -3.88 17.50
N GLY A 27 -0.54 -3.29 16.30
CA GLY A 27 0.59 -3.14 15.38
C GLY A 27 0.72 -4.22 14.30
N GLN A 28 -0.15 -5.23 14.30
CA GLN A 28 -0.29 -6.14 13.16
C GLN A 28 -1.29 -5.57 12.13
N SER A 29 -1.12 -5.92 10.86
CA SER A 29 -2.18 -5.69 9.88
C SER A 29 -3.45 -6.41 10.34
N SER A 30 -4.57 -5.72 10.42
CA SER A 30 -5.84 -6.37 10.76
C SER A 30 -6.30 -7.30 9.62
N THR A 31 -6.19 -6.83 8.37
CA THR A 31 -6.45 -7.63 7.16
C THR A 31 -5.30 -8.63 6.92
N GLN A 32 -5.58 -9.93 6.92
CA GLN A 32 -4.56 -10.97 6.66
C GLN A 32 -4.52 -11.41 5.19
N ILE A 33 -5.63 -11.28 4.45
CA ILE A 33 -5.79 -11.72 3.06
C ILE A 33 -6.45 -10.60 2.24
N CYS A 34 -6.09 -10.47 0.96
CA CYS A 34 -6.74 -9.51 0.08
C CYS A 34 -8.23 -9.85 -0.13
N GLN A 35 -9.11 -8.87 0.06
CA GLN A 35 -10.55 -9.01 -0.08
C GLN A 35 -11.08 -7.98 -1.10
N SER A 36 -12.05 -8.37 -1.92
CA SER A 36 -12.72 -7.44 -2.84
C SER A 36 -14.12 -7.12 -2.35
N TYR A 37 -14.44 -5.83 -2.33
CA TYR A 37 -15.76 -5.30 -2.01
C TYR A 37 -16.32 -4.56 -3.22
N ILE A 38 -17.57 -4.85 -3.59
CA ILE A 38 -18.22 -4.28 -4.77
C ILE A 38 -19.34 -3.35 -4.30
N PHE A 39 -19.27 -2.10 -4.72
CA PHE A 39 -20.25 -1.07 -4.42
C PHE A 39 -20.85 -0.51 -5.72
N PRO A 40 -22.19 -0.44 -5.84
CA PRO A 40 -22.81 0.27 -6.96
C PRO A 40 -22.63 1.78 -6.77
N ILE A 41 -22.10 2.46 -7.77
CA ILE A 41 -21.97 3.93 -7.81
C ILE A 41 -22.54 4.42 -9.14
N GLY A 42 -23.74 4.99 -9.08
CA GLY A 42 -24.48 5.40 -10.28
C GLY A 42 -24.77 4.19 -11.18
N ASN A 43 -24.25 4.22 -12.41
CA ASN A 43 -24.37 3.14 -13.38
C ASN A 43 -23.11 2.26 -13.48
N ARG A 44 -22.18 2.37 -12.53
CA ARG A 44 -20.92 1.60 -12.50
C ARG A 44 -20.80 0.81 -11.21
N LEU A 45 -19.95 -0.22 -11.24
CA LEU A 45 -19.55 -0.98 -10.05
C LEU A 45 -18.14 -0.56 -9.66
N LEU A 46 -17.98 -0.02 -8.45
CA LEU A 46 -16.68 0.22 -7.83
C LEU A 46 -16.26 -1.05 -7.12
N ARG A 47 -15.13 -1.63 -7.54
CA ARG A 47 -14.46 -2.71 -6.82
C ARG A 47 -13.31 -2.12 -6.01
N LEU A 48 -13.40 -2.22 -4.69
CA LEU A 48 -12.31 -1.90 -3.78
C LEU A 48 -11.60 -3.20 -3.41
N ILE A 49 -10.30 -3.25 -3.64
CA ILE A 49 -9.44 -4.35 -3.20
C ILE A 49 -8.78 -3.87 -1.92
N ASP A 50 -9.21 -4.42 -0.79
CA ASP A 50 -8.52 -4.22 0.48
C ASP A 50 -7.33 -5.17 0.55
N ALA A 51 -6.18 -4.65 0.96
CA ALA A 51 -4.92 -5.35 0.96
C ALA A 51 -4.32 -5.37 2.37
N PRO A 52 -3.62 -6.44 2.76
CA PRO A 52 -2.89 -6.47 4.02
C PRO A 52 -1.97 -5.25 4.15
N GLY A 53 -1.98 -4.65 5.34
CA GLY A 53 -1.10 -3.57 5.71
C GLY A 53 0.37 -3.95 5.56
N VAL A 54 1.15 -2.95 5.19
CA VAL A 54 2.59 -3.02 5.02
C VAL A 54 3.29 -2.45 6.26
N GLY A 55 4.30 -3.13 6.77
CA GLY A 55 5.01 -2.71 7.99
C GLY A 55 4.61 -3.53 9.21
N ASP A 56 4.40 -4.83 9.00
CA ASP A 56 4.05 -5.77 10.06
C ASP A 56 5.20 -5.93 11.06
N VAL A 57 4.89 -5.96 12.36
CA VAL A 57 5.85 -6.24 13.45
C VAL A 57 6.52 -7.61 13.32
N ARG A 58 5.94 -8.53 12.52
CA ARG A 58 6.51 -9.85 12.17
C ARG A 58 7.71 -9.76 11.20
N GLY A 59 8.04 -8.56 10.70
CA GLY A 59 9.28 -8.26 10.01
C GLY A 59 9.27 -8.48 8.48
N LEU A 60 10.43 -8.21 7.86
CA LEU A 60 10.60 -8.11 6.39
C LEU A 60 10.14 -9.33 5.59
N LYS A 61 10.24 -10.54 6.16
CA LYS A 61 9.81 -11.77 5.48
C LYS A 61 8.29 -11.85 5.34
N GLN A 62 7.54 -11.38 6.34
CA GLN A 62 6.09 -11.37 6.28
C GLN A 62 5.60 -10.29 5.32
N ASP A 63 6.24 -9.12 5.37
CA ASP A 63 6.01 -8.02 4.44
C ASP A 63 6.22 -8.42 2.97
N ALA A 64 7.27 -9.20 2.66
CA ALA A 64 7.49 -9.76 1.33
C ALA A 64 6.37 -10.72 0.90
N LYS A 65 5.92 -11.60 1.80
CA LYS A 65 4.77 -12.49 1.54
C LYS A 65 3.48 -11.71 1.30
N ASN A 66 3.24 -10.66 2.09
CA ASN A 66 2.08 -9.79 1.90
C ASN A 66 2.13 -9.13 0.52
N CYS A 67 3.30 -8.65 0.09
CA CYS A 67 3.49 -8.11 -1.27
C CYS A 67 3.21 -9.17 -2.35
N ASP A 68 3.75 -10.38 -2.22
CA ASP A 68 3.50 -11.48 -3.16
C ASP A 68 2.01 -11.83 -3.24
N HIS A 69 1.31 -11.86 -2.09
CA HIS A 69 -0.13 -12.08 -2.04
C HIS A 69 -0.92 -10.97 -2.74
N ILE A 70 -0.57 -9.71 -2.50
CA ILE A 70 -1.20 -8.57 -3.17
C ILE A 70 -1.02 -8.68 -4.68
N LEU A 71 0.20 -8.95 -5.14
CA LEU A 71 0.50 -9.10 -6.57
C LEU A 71 -0.26 -10.29 -7.19
N ALA A 72 -0.29 -11.44 -6.52
CA ALA A 72 -1.04 -12.60 -6.98
C ALA A 72 -2.55 -12.34 -7.07
N TYR A 73 -3.09 -11.54 -6.14
CA TYR A 73 -4.49 -11.19 -6.11
C TYR A 73 -4.86 -10.20 -7.23
N ILE A 74 -4.07 -9.13 -7.41
CA ILE A 74 -4.33 -8.16 -8.50
C ILE A 74 -4.17 -8.79 -9.88
N ASN A 75 -3.32 -9.82 -10.03
CA ASN A 75 -3.11 -10.56 -11.28
C ASN A 75 -4.36 -11.28 -11.81
N GLN A 76 -5.40 -11.43 -10.99
CA GLN A 76 -6.68 -12.00 -11.41
C GLN A 76 -7.51 -11.02 -12.24
N TYR A 77 -7.14 -9.74 -12.24
CA TYR A 77 -7.84 -8.67 -12.95
C TYR A 77 -7.08 -8.29 -14.23
N GLU A 78 -7.82 -7.92 -15.26
CA GLU A 78 -7.23 -7.47 -16.52
C GLU A 78 -6.66 -6.05 -16.40
N HIS A 79 -7.37 -5.19 -15.66
CA HIS A 79 -7.06 -3.76 -15.52
C HIS A 79 -7.17 -3.28 -14.08
N LEU A 80 -6.36 -2.29 -13.72
CA LEU A 80 -6.49 -1.48 -12.51
C LEU A 80 -6.79 -0.03 -12.88
N ASN A 81 -7.79 0.56 -12.24
CA ASN A 81 -8.16 1.96 -12.48
C ASN A 81 -7.35 2.93 -11.61
N GLY A 82 -7.01 2.52 -10.39
CA GLY A 82 -6.32 3.36 -9.42
C GLY A 82 -5.64 2.51 -8.35
N ILE A 83 -4.50 2.98 -7.86
CA ILE A 83 -3.69 2.34 -6.83
C ILE A 83 -3.58 3.34 -5.68
N CYS A 84 -4.28 3.05 -4.59
CA CYS A 84 -4.37 3.93 -3.43
C CYS A 84 -3.28 3.60 -2.42
N LEU A 85 -2.40 4.56 -2.16
CA LEU A 85 -1.31 4.47 -1.20
C LEU A 85 -1.68 5.29 0.04
N LEU A 86 -1.86 4.64 1.18
CA LEU A 86 -2.36 5.27 2.40
C LEU A 86 -1.21 5.65 3.36
N PHE A 87 -1.28 6.86 3.92
CA PHE A 87 -0.27 7.43 4.81
C PHE A 87 -0.91 8.14 5.99
N ARG A 88 -0.24 8.17 7.15
CA ARG A 88 -0.54 9.17 8.20
C ARG A 88 0.28 10.43 7.91
N PRO A 89 -0.28 11.65 8.07
CA PRO A 89 0.38 12.91 7.68
C PRO A 89 1.52 13.32 8.60
N ASN A 90 1.56 12.77 9.83
CA ASN A 90 2.52 13.15 10.87
C ASN A 90 3.60 12.10 11.13
N ASN A 91 3.83 11.18 10.19
CA ASN A 91 4.96 10.27 10.29
C ASN A 91 6.25 11.05 10.01
N VAL A 92 7.06 11.23 11.05
CA VAL A 92 8.42 11.80 10.98
C VAL A 92 9.44 10.83 10.41
N ARG A 93 9.12 9.53 10.37
CA ARG A 93 9.95 8.49 9.77
C ARG A 93 9.08 7.45 9.07
N LEU A 94 9.43 7.13 7.83
CA LEU A 94 8.93 5.91 7.18
C LEU A 94 9.80 4.75 7.65
N THR A 95 9.17 3.70 8.17
CA THR A 95 9.88 2.48 8.59
C THR A 95 10.64 1.88 7.39
N ILE A 96 11.77 1.23 7.66
CA ILE A 96 12.56 0.57 6.61
C ILE A 96 11.68 -0.43 5.84
N ASN A 97 10.85 -1.16 6.59
CA ASN A 97 9.86 -2.09 6.06
C ASN A 97 8.88 -1.44 5.07
N PHE A 98 8.33 -0.28 5.43
CA PHE A 98 7.43 0.45 4.53
C PHE A 98 8.14 0.89 3.25
N ARG A 99 9.35 1.44 3.36
CA ARG A 99 10.13 1.82 2.16
C ARG A 99 10.44 0.64 1.26
N PHE A 100 10.77 -0.51 1.84
CA PHE A 100 11.05 -1.74 1.10
C PHE A 100 9.81 -2.22 0.35
N CYS A 101 8.68 -2.36 1.02
CA CYS A 101 7.44 -2.82 0.40
C CYS A 101 6.91 -1.84 -0.64
N PHE A 102 6.99 -0.54 -0.36
CA PHE A 102 6.63 0.50 -1.32
C PHE A 102 7.46 0.37 -2.61
N LYS A 103 8.78 0.16 -2.46
CA LYS A 103 9.67 -0.08 -3.60
C LYS A 103 9.36 -1.40 -4.29
N GLU A 104 9.14 -2.50 -3.58
CA GLU A 104 8.80 -3.79 -4.20
C GLU A 104 7.50 -3.69 -4.98
N ILE A 105 6.39 -3.27 -4.36
CA ILE A 105 5.08 -3.14 -5.03
C ILE A 105 5.20 -2.29 -6.30
N LEU A 106 5.89 -1.15 -6.21
CA LEU A 106 6.05 -0.27 -7.36
C LEU A 106 6.98 -0.89 -8.40
N THR A 107 8.10 -1.50 -8.02
CA THR A 107 9.02 -2.16 -8.99
C THR A 107 8.32 -3.26 -9.79
N HIS A 108 7.29 -3.88 -9.22
CA HIS A 108 6.44 -4.88 -9.89
C HIS A 108 5.28 -4.27 -10.70
N LEU A 109 4.98 -2.98 -10.51
CA LEU A 109 4.01 -2.25 -11.32
C LEU A 109 4.71 -1.70 -12.57
N HIS A 110 4.09 -1.91 -13.73
CA HIS A 110 4.63 -1.37 -14.97
C HIS A 110 4.59 0.16 -14.96
N ILE A 111 5.56 0.79 -15.63
CA ILE A 111 5.78 2.24 -15.70
C ILE A 111 4.53 3.06 -16.08
N ASN A 112 3.63 2.45 -16.84
CA ASN A 112 2.35 3.04 -17.24
C ASN A 112 1.39 3.27 -16.04
N ALA A 113 1.60 2.62 -14.91
CA ALA A 113 0.78 2.79 -13.71
C ALA A 113 0.99 4.14 -13.00
N LYS A 114 1.99 4.93 -13.42
CA LYS A 114 2.39 6.19 -12.75
C LYS A 114 1.21 7.14 -12.52
N ASP A 115 0.30 7.23 -13.48
CA ASP A 115 -0.81 8.17 -13.45
C ASP A 115 -2.01 7.65 -12.64
N ASN A 116 -2.03 6.34 -12.36
CA ASN A 116 -3.00 5.65 -11.53
C ASN A 116 -2.62 5.65 -10.04
N LEU A 117 -1.43 6.16 -9.66
CA LEU A 117 -1.01 6.27 -8.26
C LEU A 117 -1.73 7.42 -7.55
N MET A 118 -2.48 7.09 -6.49
CA MET A 118 -3.23 8.00 -5.65
C MET A 118 -2.64 8.02 -4.24
N PHE A 119 -2.19 9.19 -3.77
CA PHE A 119 -1.60 9.37 -2.45
C PHE A 119 -2.67 9.82 -1.47
N ILE A 120 -2.96 9.01 -0.47
CA ILE A 120 -4.07 9.23 0.45
C ILE A 120 -3.53 9.44 1.86
N PHE A 121 -3.78 10.59 2.45
CA PHE A 121 -3.44 10.86 3.84
C PHE A 121 -4.66 10.68 4.73
N THR A 122 -4.60 9.71 5.64
CA THR A 122 -5.62 9.49 6.68
C THR A 122 -5.40 10.42 7.86
N ASN A 123 -6.34 10.54 8.81
CA ASN A 123 -6.19 11.40 9.99
C ASN A 123 -5.92 12.88 9.63
N GLY A 124 -6.47 13.35 8.50
CA GLY A 124 -6.21 14.67 7.93
C GLY A 124 -6.55 15.84 8.86
N ARG A 125 -7.48 15.65 9.81
CA ARG A 125 -7.83 16.69 10.81
C ARG A 125 -6.60 17.20 11.59
N SER A 126 -5.67 16.31 11.92
CA SER A 126 -4.45 16.65 12.68
C SER A 126 -3.52 17.65 11.95
N THR A 127 -3.69 17.80 10.64
CA THR A 127 -2.91 18.73 9.81
C THR A 127 -3.79 19.71 9.05
N PHE A 128 -5.01 19.95 9.54
CA PHE A 128 -6.00 20.80 8.87
C PHE A 128 -6.23 20.43 7.40
N TYR A 129 -6.25 19.12 7.12
CA TYR A 129 -6.43 18.54 5.78
C TYR A 129 -5.36 19.02 4.79
N ARG A 130 -4.11 19.07 5.26
CA ARG A 130 -2.94 19.33 4.42
C ARG A 130 -1.94 18.17 4.53
N PRO A 131 -1.19 17.87 3.46
CA PRO A 131 -0.07 16.95 3.54
C PRO A 131 0.92 17.42 4.62
N GLY A 132 1.14 16.59 5.64
CA GLY A 132 1.92 16.95 6.82
C GLY A 132 3.42 16.70 6.66
N SER A 133 4.09 16.44 7.78
CA SER A 133 5.54 16.17 7.84
C SER A 133 5.99 14.90 7.12
N THR A 134 5.06 14.04 6.70
CA THR A 134 5.36 12.86 5.86
C THR A 134 5.63 13.21 4.40
N THR A 135 5.20 14.38 3.93
CA THR A 135 5.36 14.85 2.54
C THR A 135 6.80 14.78 2.03
N PRO A 136 7.83 15.28 2.75
CA PRO A 136 9.22 15.18 2.30
C PRO A 136 9.69 13.73 2.18
N LEU A 137 9.22 12.83 3.05
CA LEU A 137 9.61 11.41 3.01
C LEU A 137 9.04 10.71 1.77
N ILE A 138 7.80 11.03 1.40
CA ILE A 138 7.18 10.54 0.18
C ILE A 138 7.89 11.11 -1.05
N ARG A 139 8.25 12.41 -1.04
CA ARG A 139 9.02 13.01 -2.14
C ARG A 139 10.36 12.32 -2.36
N THR A 140 11.07 11.94 -1.30
CA THR A 140 12.30 11.15 -1.41
C THR A 140 12.04 9.77 -2.04
N LEU A 141 10.97 9.07 -1.63
CA LEU A 141 10.64 7.78 -2.22
C LEU A 141 10.26 7.89 -3.70
N ILE A 142 9.51 8.92 -4.06
CA ILE A 142 9.15 9.20 -5.45
C ILE A 142 10.39 9.53 -6.27
N LYS A 143 11.34 10.31 -5.72
CA LYS A 143 12.60 10.60 -6.41
C LYS A 143 13.38 9.32 -6.72
N ASP A 144 13.52 8.41 -5.74
CA ASP A 144 14.19 7.13 -5.96
C ASP A 144 13.54 6.31 -7.09
N LEU A 145 12.20 6.35 -7.19
CA LEU A 145 11.45 5.67 -8.25
C LEU A 145 11.57 6.36 -9.60
N ASN A 146 11.52 7.69 -9.62
CA ASN A 146 11.72 8.46 -10.84
C ASN A 146 13.11 8.19 -11.43
N ASP A 147 14.12 8.07 -10.56
CA ASP A 147 15.48 7.72 -10.96
C ASP A 147 15.58 6.30 -11.52
N ALA A 148 14.80 5.35 -10.98
CA ALA A 148 14.76 3.96 -11.42
C ALA A 148 13.98 3.76 -12.73
N TRP A 149 12.80 4.38 -12.86
CA TRP A 149 11.91 4.24 -14.03
C TRP A 149 12.22 5.22 -15.14
N LYS A 150 13.00 6.27 -14.87
CA LYS A 150 13.22 7.40 -15.78
C LYS A 150 11.91 8.10 -16.17
N VAL A 151 11.02 8.23 -15.19
CA VAL A 151 9.68 8.79 -15.36
C VAL A 151 9.35 9.70 -14.20
N GLU A 152 8.54 10.72 -14.44
CA GLU A 152 8.02 11.60 -13.40
C GLU A 152 6.68 11.07 -12.87
N ILE A 153 6.70 10.52 -11.65
CA ILE A 153 5.47 10.21 -10.93
C ILE A 153 4.88 11.51 -10.37
N PRO A 154 3.60 11.84 -10.70
CA PRO A 154 2.97 13.04 -10.18
C PRO A 154 2.84 12.97 -8.65
N PHE A 155 3.10 14.08 -7.97
CA PHE A 155 2.80 14.24 -6.54
C PHE A 155 2.39 15.67 -6.25
N ASN A 156 1.13 15.94 -6.55
CA ASN A 156 0.50 17.25 -6.49
C ASN A 156 -0.93 17.13 -5.96
N LYS A 157 -1.66 18.25 -5.95
CA LYS A 157 -3.03 18.26 -5.45
C LYS A 157 -3.93 17.26 -6.19
N GLU A 158 -3.80 17.11 -7.51
CA GLU A 158 -4.71 16.29 -8.32
C GLU A 158 -4.72 14.81 -7.95
N ASN A 159 -3.58 14.27 -7.49
CA ASN A 159 -3.45 12.86 -7.10
C ASN A 159 -3.14 12.65 -5.61
N THR A 160 -3.26 13.71 -4.80
CA THR A 160 -3.11 13.64 -3.34
C THR A 160 -4.44 13.96 -2.67
N PHE A 161 -4.92 13.11 -1.76
CA PHE A 161 -6.24 13.20 -1.13
C PHE A 161 -6.14 13.13 0.40
N MET A 162 -7.06 13.82 1.08
CA MET A 162 -7.09 13.90 2.54
C MET A 162 -8.39 13.28 3.09
N PHE A 163 -8.25 12.29 3.94
CA PHE A 163 -9.38 11.66 4.63
C PHE A 163 -9.19 11.77 6.14
N ASP A 164 -10.30 11.81 6.86
CA ASP A 164 -10.29 11.75 8.31
C ASP A 164 -11.08 10.53 8.81
N ASN A 165 -10.53 9.86 9.81
CA ASN A 165 -11.09 8.62 10.34
C ASN A 165 -12.08 8.88 11.49
N GLU A 166 -12.06 10.10 12.03
CA GLU A 166 -12.81 10.45 13.24
C GLU A 166 -14.31 10.55 13.00
N ALA A 167 -14.76 10.90 11.79
CA ALA A 167 -16.19 10.91 11.46
C ALA A 167 -16.83 9.52 11.58
N PHE A 168 -16.13 8.47 11.14
CA PHE A 168 -16.60 7.09 11.28
C PHE A 168 -16.59 6.65 12.76
N ARG A 169 -15.52 6.97 13.50
CA ARG A 169 -15.43 6.70 14.95
C ARG A 169 -16.55 7.40 15.71
N PHE A 170 -16.86 8.64 15.37
CA PHE A 170 -17.99 9.38 15.92
C PHE A 170 -19.31 8.66 15.62
N LEU A 171 -19.58 8.29 14.37
CA LEU A 171 -20.83 7.61 14.01
C LEU A 171 -21.01 6.29 14.78
N ALA A 172 -19.94 5.50 14.88
CA ALA A 172 -19.93 4.25 15.62
C ALA A 172 -20.30 4.42 17.09
N THR A 173 -19.71 5.43 17.71
CA THR A 173 -19.82 5.69 19.15
C THR A 173 -21.16 6.34 19.50
N TYR A 174 -21.61 7.27 18.66
CA TYR A 174 -22.94 7.87 18.73
C TYR A 174 -24.05 6.81 18.65
N LYS A 175 -23.94 5.85 17.73
CA LYS A 175 -24.89 4.71 17.63
C LYS A 175 -24.87 3.77 18.83
N ASN A 176 -23.79 3.78 19.62
CA ASN A 176 -23.64 2.99 20.85
C ASN A 176 -24.00 3.79 22.12
N GLY A 177 -24.73 4.89 21.97
CA GLY A 177 -25.31 5.65 23.07
C GLY A 177 -24.35 6.65 23.74
N ILE A 178 -23.16 6.87 23.18
CA ILE A 178 -22.27 7.93 23.67
C ILE A 178 -22.85 9.29 23.24
N LYS A 179 -23.01 10.18 24.21
CA LYS A 179 -23.52 11.53 23.99
C LYS A 179 -22.36 12.46 23.61
N PHE A 180 -22.67 13.40 22.74
CA PHE A 180 -21.75 14.44 22.31
C PHE A 180 -22.46 15.79 22.40
N SER A 181 -21.69 16.84 22.66
CA SER A 181 -22.16 18.20 22.55
C SER A 181 -22.49 18.57 21.10
N THR A 182 -23.32 19.61 20.91
CA THR A 182 -23.65 20.14 19.58
C THR A 182 -22.39 20.58 18.80
N GLU A 183 -21.39 21.11 19.50
CA GLU A 183 -20.13 21.55 18.88
C GLU A 183 -19.31 20.36 18.36
N GLU A 184 -19.19 19.28 19.15
CA GLU A 184 -18.51 18.05 18.72
C GLU A 184 -19.18 17.44 17.50
N VAL A 185 -20.53 17.33 17.51
CA VAL A 185 -21.30 16.83 16.38
C VAL A 185 -21.02 17.65 15.13
N ASN A 186 -21.06 18.98 15.22
CA ASN A 186 -20.75 19.86 14.10
C ASN A 186 -19.32 19.66 13.57
N ASN A 187 -18.35 19.50 14.47
CA ASN A 187 -16.95 19.24 14.10
C ASN A 187 -16.79 17.91 13.36
N PHE A 188 -17.45 16.83 13.80
CA PHE A 188 -17.42 15.53 13.13
C PHE A 188 -18.18 15.55 11.79
N SER A 189 -19.32 16.24 11.71
CA SER A 189 -20.04 16.46 10.45
C SER A 189 -19.19 17.18 9.41
N LYS A 190 -18.48 18.25 9.81
CA LYS A 190 -17.56 18.96 8.91
C LYS A 190 -16.41 18.07 8.42
N SER A 191 -15.89 17.20 9.29
CA SER A 191 -14.86 16.21 8.91
C SER A 191 -15.38 15.21 7.88
N TRP A 192 -16.62 14.76 8.03
CA TRP A 192 -17.30 13.89 7.06
C TRP A 192 -17.45 14.57 5.70
N GLU A 193 -17.98 15.80 5.67
CA GLU A 193 -18.17 16.56 4.42
C GLU A 193 -16.86 16.74 3.64
N ILE A 194 -15.76 17.05 4.33
CA ILE A 194 -14.43 17.16 3.70
C ILE A 194 -14.01 15.80 3.12
N SER A 195 -14.17 14.71 3.87
CA SER A 195 -13.81 13.37 3.41
C SER A 195 -14.65 12.93 2.20
N VAL A 196 -15.95 13.27 2.16
CA VAL A 196 -16.82 13.01 1.01
C VAL A 196 -16.40 13.82 -0.22
N THR A 197 -16.02 15.07 -0.03
CA THR A 197 -15.50 15.94 -1.11
C THR A 197 -14.21 15.36 -1.69
N GLU A 198 -13.29 14.94 -0.83
CA GLU A 198 -12.01 14.34 -1.23
C GLU A 198 -12.20 12.95 -1.88
N PHE A 199 -13.17 12.16 -1.42
CA PHE A 199 -13.55 10.90 -2.07
C PHE A 199 -14.09 11.14 -3.48
N THR A 200 -14.97 12.13 -3.65
CA THR A 200 -15.52 12.48 -4.96
C THR A 200 -14.40 12.86 -5.92
N ARG A 201 -13.45 13.68 -5.45
CA ARG A 201 -12.26 14.08 -6.20
C ARG A 201 -11.36 12.89 -6.57
N LEU A 202 -11.21 11.92 -5.67
CA LEU A 202 -10.48 10.68 -5.91
C LEU A 202 -11.13 9.86 -7.03
N ILE A 203 -12.45 9.66 -6.96
CA ILE A 203 -13.18 8.92 -7.98
C ILE A 203 -13.11 9.63 -9.33
N GLU A 204 -13.32 10.95 -9.37
CA GLU A 204 -13.19 11.74 -10.59
C GLU A 204 -11.80 11.64 -11.23
N ARG A 205 -10.74 11.63 -10.40
CA ARG A 205 -9.37 11.45 -10.88
C ARG A 205 -9.17 10.05 -11.46
N ILE A 206 -9.60 9.01 -10.76
CA ILE A 206 -9.52 7.61 -11.23
C ILE A 206 -10.26 7.43 -12.57
N LEU A 207 -11.43 8.05 -12.72
CA LEU A 207 -12.23 7.99 -13.94
C LEU A 207 -11.57 8.68 -15.15
N LYS A 208 -10.64 9.61 -14.92
CA LYS A 208 -9.87 10.30 -15.97
C LYS A 208 -8.58 9.57 -16.34
N CYS A 209 -8.10 8.63 -15.51
CA CYS A 209 -6.90 7.88 -15.81
C CYS A 209 -7.19 6.78 -16.85
N GLU A 210 -6.19 6.49 -17.67
CA GLU A 210 -6.23 5.32 -18.53
C GLU A 210 -6.22 4.03 -17.70
N LEU A 211 -6.84 2.98 -18.24
CA LEU A 211 -6.87 1.67 -17.59
C LEU A 211 -5.47 1.08 -17.58
N HIS A 212 -4.93 0.79 -16.40
CA HIS A 212 -3.63 0.15 -16.27
C HIS A 212 -3.76 -1.35 -16.52
N ALA A 213 -3.23 -1.86 -17.62
CA ALA A 213 -3.24 -3.30 -17.91
C ALA A 213 -2.32 -4.05 -16.92
N VAL A 214 -2.90 -5.00 -16.18
CA VAL A 214 -2.15 -5.78 -15.18
C VAL A 214 -1.12 -6.70 -15.86
N ARG A 215 -1.40 -7.15 -17.10
CA ARG A 215 -0.48 -7.99 -17.89
C ARG A 215 0.88 -7.34 -18.14
N ASP A 216 0.93 -6.02 -18.25
CA ASP A 216 2.19 -5.29 -18.43
C ASP A 216 3.08 -5.42 -17.18
N SER A 217 2.44 -5.42 -15.99
CA SER A 217 3.10 -5.70 -14.71
C SER A 217 3.52 -7.17 -14.59
N ILE A 218 2.71 -8.12 -15.11
CA ILE A 218 3.00 -9.56 -15.09
C ILE A 218 4.25 -9.89 -15.90
N SER A 219 4.40 -9.32 -17.09
CA SER A 219 5.55 -9.60 -17.97
C SER A 219 6.88 -9.23 -17.29
N ILE A 220 6.92 -8.07 -16.64
CA ILE A 220 8.10 -7.61 -15.89
C ILE A 220 8.36 -8.50 -14.68
N ASN A 221 7.34 -8.80 -13.88
CA ASN A 221 7.52 -9.63 -12.69
C ASN A 221 7.97 -11.06 -13.05
N ALA A 222 7.35 -11.67 -14.06
CA ALA A 222 7.76 -12.98 -14.57
C ALA A 222 9.22 -12.98 -15.05
N ALA A 223 9.64 -11.95 -15.80
CA ALA A 223 11.03 -11.78 -16.22
C ALA A 223 11.98 -11.61 -15.03
N GLN A 224 11.64 -10.78 -14.04
CA GLN A 224 12.45 -10.59 -12.83
C GLN A 224 12.57 -11.87 -11.99
N GLN A 225 11.48 -12.62 -11.81
CA GLN A 225 11.52 -13.91 -11.13
C GLN A 225 12.37 -14.93 -11.88
N LEU A 226 12.27 -14.96 -13.21
CA LEU A 226 13.08 -15.85 -14.04
C LEU A 226 14.57 -15.50 -13.90
N ILE A 227 14.94 -14.22 -13.97
CA ILE A 227 16.31 -13.75 -13.73
C ILE A 227 16.81 -14.18 -12.33
N ARG A 228 16.01 -13.94 -11.28
CA ARG A 228 16.37 -14.35 -9.90
C ARG A 228 16.60 -15.86 -9.79
N LYS A 229 15.75 -16.67 -10.44
CA LYS A 229 15.89 -18.14 -10.48
C LYS A 229 17.12 -18.60 -11.27
N LEU A 230 17.53 -17.85 -12.30
CA LEU A 230 18.68 -18.17 -13.15
C LEU A 230 20.04 -17.80 -12.53
N ILE A 231 20.08 -16.82 -11.62
CA ILE A 231 21.34 -16.37 -10.98
C ILE A 231 22.09 -17.52 -10.30
N ARG A 232 21.39 -18.39 -9.55
CA ARG A 232 22.02 -19.50 -8.84
C ARG A 232 22.57 -20.57 -9.80
N PRO A 233 21.78 -21.12 -10.76
CA PRO A 233 22.29 -22.04 -11.77
C PRO A 233 23.48 -21.48 -12.55
N ILE A 234 23.44 -20.21 -12.95
CA ILE A 234 24.55 -19.57 -13.67
C ILE A 234 25.82 -19.51 -12.80
N GLY A 235 25.69 -19.15 -11.52
CA GLY A 235 26.81 -19.17 -10.58
C GLY A 235 27.41 -20.56 -10.38
N GLU A 236 26.57 -21.59 -10.28
CA GLU A 236 27.00 -22.99 -10.17
C GLU A 236 27.73 -23.45 -11.45
N ILE A 237 27.22 -23.12 -12.63
CA ILE A 237 27.86 -23.42 -13.92
C ILE A 237 29.22 -22.72 -14.03
N ALA A 238 29.30 -21.43 -13.67
CA ALA A 238 30.55 -20.66 -13.71
C ALA A 238 31.62 -21.29 -12.80
N ARG A 239 31.23 -21.72 -11.59
CA ARG A 239 32.13 -22.44 -10.68
C ARG A 239 32.63 -23.75 -11.28
N LEU A 240 31.72 -24.56 -11.84
CA LEU A 240 32.09 -25.84 -12.48
C LEU A 240 33.06 -25.65 -13.66
N ILE A 241 32.84 -24.62 -14.48
CA ILE A 241 33.76 -24.26 -15.57
C ILE A 241 35.14 -23.92 -15.01
N GLN A 242 35.21 -23.09 -13.97
CA GLN A 242 36.47 -22.71 -13.32
C GLN A 242 37.23 -23.93 -12.78
N GLU A 243 36.52 -24.84 -12.11
CA GLU A 243 37.08 -26.08 -11.55
C GLU A 243 37.63 -26.99 -12.65
N ASN A 244 36.89 -27.17 -13.74
CA ASN A 244 37.33 -27.96 -14.88
C ASN A 244 38.57 -27.37 -15.56
N ILE A 245 38.65 -26.04 -15.70
CA ILE A 245 39.83 -25.36 -16.24
C ILE A 245 41.05 -25.61 -15.34
N GLN A 246 40.90 -25.50 -14.02
CA GLN A 246 41.99 -25.75 -13.07
C GLN A 246 42.46 -27.21 -13.09
N LEU A 247 41.52 -28.16 -13.18
CA LEU A 247 41.82 -29.58 -13.34
C LEU A 247 42.59 -29.82 -14.64
N ALA A 248 42.12 -29.31 -15.77
CA ALA A 248 42.79 -29.43 -17.05
C ALA A 248 44.23 -28.88 -17.01
N GLN A 249 44.44 -27.72 -16.38
CA GLN A 249 45.77 -27.14 -16.18
C GLN A 249 46.67 -28.01 -15.28
N LYS A 250 46.13 -28.58 -14.20
CA LYS A 250 46.87 -29.51 -13.33
C LYS A 250 47.27 -30.79 -14.06
N HIS A 251 46.38 -31.35 -14.88
CA HIS A 251 46.68 -32.52 -15.70
C HIS A 251 47.75 -32.21 -16.75
N LYS A 252 47.67 -31.05 -17.40
CA LYS A 252 48.67 -30.61 -18.38
C LYS A 252 50.05 -30.43 -17.73
N LYS A 253 50.13 -29.91 -16.51
CA LYS A 253 51.38 -29.80 -15.73
C LYS A 253 51.96 -31.14 -15.25
N LYS A 254 51.18 -32.22 -15.19
CA LYS A 254 51.65 -33.57 -14.84
C LYS A 254 52.16 -34.37 -16.04
N MET A 255 51.91 -33.89 -17.25
CA MET A 255 52.30 -34.53 -18.52
C MET A 255 53.63 -33.98 -19.08
N TYR A 256 54.23 -33.01 -18.39
CA TYR A 256 55.61 -32.54 -18.56
C TYR A 256 56.38 -32.82 -17.28
#